data_AF-A0A1W0XD20-F1
#
_entry.id   AF-A0A1W0XD20-F1
#
_cell.length_a   1.000
_cell.length_b   1.000
_cell.length_c   1.000
_cell.angle_alpha   90.00
_cell.angle_beta   90.00
_cell.angle_gamma   90.00
#
_symmetry.space_group_name_H-M   'P 1'
#
loop_
_entity.id
_entity.type
_entity.pdbx_description
1 polymer ?
#
loop_
_entity_poly.entity_id
_entity_poly.type
_entity_poly.pdbx_seq_one_letter_code
_entity_poly.pdbx_strand_id
1 'polypeptide(L)'
;MDSSAETSTSSSADPRPRSDSGAAEDARGQTLVPHIHLGEELQETIDKFIVKLKYSQKYGSYTTAREAALIFRKIVAACRWSSAKDLILLIKREGRRIVKTCPAETVIGNVIRRTLKIIREEYVNATQATSTGDGASLEDPEFKESLHNLFVSGARSDDFSSHVQGLKTAIIDAINEFLSELETSVDNIAMQALEHIHSNEVIMTIGKSRTVEAFLKQAARKRKFHVIIAEAAPFFHGHIMARSLANNKPPIPTTIITDSAIFAMMSRVNKVIIGTHTVMANGGLKSVSGSHTIALAAKHYSVPLVVCAAMFKLSPQYLCTYDQDAFNKFVTPEDVMSYAEGEILSKVHLVNPVFDYVPPELVTLFISNIGGNAPSYVYRLLTELYHPDDDEQI
;
A
#
# COMPACT_ATOMS: atom_id res chain seq x y z
N MET A 1 18.25 -8.99 77.10
CA MET A 1 19.52 -8.34 77.46
C MET A 1 20.08 -7.83 76.15
N ASP A 2 19.53 -6.72 75.69
CA ASP A 2 20.06 -5.35 75.89
C ASP A 2 21.08 -5.06 74.79
N SER A 3 20.72 -4.33 73.73
CA SER A 3 20.54 -2.87 73.61
C SER A 3 21.82 -2.15 73.19
N SER A 4 21.73 -1.50 72.02
CA SER A 4 22.32 -0.20 71.68
C SER A 4 23.85 -0.09 71.46
N ALA A 5 24.26 0.33 70.25
CA ALA A 5 24.66 1.73 69.98
C ALA A 5 25.22 1.91 68.54
N GLU A 6 24.83 3.05 67.96
CA GLU A 6 25.35 3.80 66.79
C GLU A 6 26.91 3.84 66.72
N THR A 7 27.61 4.10 65.61
CA THR A 7 27.56 5.32 64.78
C THR A 7 28.39 5.15 63.48
N SER A 8 28.03 5.92 62.47
CA SER A 8 28.67 6.17 61.17
C SER A 8 30.18 6.50 61.16
N THR A 9 30.90 6.20 60.06
CA THR A 9 31.63 7.20 59.22
C THR A 9 32.39 6.60 58.01
N SER A 10 32.16 7.21 56.83
CA SER A 10 33.10 7.59 55.73
C SER A 10 34.21 6.61 55.26
N SER A 11 34.15 6.11 54.02
CA SER A 11 34.67 6.70 52.75
C SER A 11 36.15 6.36 52.43
N SER A 12 36.38 5.57 51.38
CA SER A 12 37.42 5.81 50.34
C SER A 12 37.42 4.66 49.33
N ALA A 13 36.95 4.92 48.12
CA ALA A 13 37.27 4.09 46.95
C ALA A 13 37.29 5.00 45.71
N ASP A 14 38.50 5.19 45.17
CA ASP A 14 38.80 5.83 43.89
C ASP A 14 38.04 5.19 42.72
N PRO A 15 37.49 5.98 41.77
CA PRO A 15 37.10 5.50 40.46
C PRO A 15 38.20 5.79 39.42
N ARG A 16 38.60 4.75 38.66
CA ARG A 16 39.39 4.93 37.43
C ARG A 16 38.50 5.53 36.32
N PRO A 17 39.03 6.36 35.41
CA PRO A 17 38.22 7.06 34.42
C PRO A 17 37.86 6.14 33.26
N ARG A 18 36.56 6.05 32.93
CA ARG A 18 36.10 5.59 31.61
C ARG A 18 35.93 6.81 30.72
N SER A 19 36.51 6.75 29.53
CA SER A 19 36.41 7.77 28.50
C SER A 19 34.98 7.85 27.96
N ASP A 20 34.25 8.89 28.36
CA ASP A 20 32.98 9.28 27.78
C ASP A 20 33.17 9.85 26.37
N SER A 21 32.66 9.15 25.36
CA SER A 21 32.19 9.78 24.12
C SER A 21 30.66 9.86 24.20
N GLY A 22 30.18 10.99 24.72
CA GLY A 22 28.76 11.21 25.04
C GLY A 22 27.86 11.21 23.81
N ALA A 23 26.89 10.30 23.79
CA ALA A 23 25.62 10.49 23.11
C ALA A 23 24.65 11.12 24.13
N ALA A 24 24.29 12.38 23.92
CA ALA A 24 23.28 13.05 24.73
C ALA A 24 21.89 12.55 24.31
N GLU A 25 21.26 11.72 25.15
CA GLU A 25 19.86 11.32 25.03
C GLU A 25 18.96 12.27 25.83
N ASP A 26 17.93 12.80 25.17
CA ASP A 26 16.85 13.54 25.82
C ASP A 26 15.74 12.55 26.25
N ALA A 27 14.99 12.88 27.32
CA ALA A 27 14.09 11.97 28.05
C ALA A 27 12.83 11.48 27.27
N ARG A 28 12.82 11.58 25.93
CA ARG A 28 11.72 11.18 25.03
C ARG A 28 12.12 10.19 23.94
N GLY A 29 13.34 9.62 23.98
CA GLY A 29 13.74 8.54 23.07
C GLY A 29 13.64 8.87 21.58
N GLN A 30 13.80 10.15 21.19
CA GLN A 30 13.90 10.54 19.79
C GLN A 30 15.37 10.78 19.45
N THR A 31 15.89 9.97 18.52
CA THR A 31 17.22 10.15 17.94
C THR A 31 17.27 11.54 17.28
N LEU A 32 18.28 12.35 17.63
CA LEU A 32 18.52 13.67 17.06
C LEU A 32 18.72 13.56 15.54
N VAL A 33 17.67 13.85 14.78
CA VAL A 33 17.76 13.96 13.31
C VAL A 33 18.42 15.30 13.01
N PRO A 34 19.49 15.36 12.17
CA PRO A 34 20.04 16.64 11.74
C PRO A 34 18.92 17.50 11.13
N HIS A 35 18.86 18.78 11.52
CA HIS A 35 17.85 19.74 11.05
C HIS A 35 18.07 20.07 9.56
N ILE A 36 17.72 19.15 8.67
CA ILE A 36 17.54 19.44 7.26
C ILE A 36 16.25 20.24 7.15
N HIS A 37 16.39 21.55 6.98
CA HIS A 37 15.27 22.44 6.70
C HIS A 37 14.76 22.18 5.28
N LEU A 38 13.49 21.80 5.17
CA LEU A 38 12.78 21.85 3.89
C LEU A 38 12.62 23.31 3.48
N GLY A 39 12.77 23.60 2.19
CA GLY A 39 12.40 24.92 1.67
C GLY A 39 10.91 25.20 1.88
N GLU A 40 10.55 26.45 2.18
CA GLU A 40 9.18 26.87 2.50
C GLU A 40 8.16 26.45 1.41
N GLU A 41 8.55 26.55 0.14
CA GLU A 41 7.72 26.15 -1.02
C GLU A 41 7.36 24.65 -1.01
N LEU A 42 8.30 23.80 -0.58
CA LEU A 42 8.09 22.36 -0.52
C LEU A 42 7.18 21.99 0.65
N GLN A 43 7.35 22.66 1.78
CA GLN A 43 6.49 22.48 2.93
C GLN A 43 5.04 22.90 2.63
N GLU A 44 4.85 24.03 1.95
CA GLU A 44 3.54 24.49 1.48
C GLU A 44 2.90 23.46 0.52
N THR A 45 3.70 22.85 -0.37
CA THR A 45 3.21 21.79 -1.27
C THR A 45 2.73 20.56 -0.51
N ILE A 46 3.47 20.12 0.52
CA ILE A 46 3.08 18.99 1.37
C ILE A 46 1.80 19.32 2.14
N ASP A 47 1.69 20.53 2.69
CA ASP A 47 0.53 20.92 3.47
C ASP A 47 -0.72 21.05 2.59
N LYS A 48 -0.59 21.59 1.37
CA LYS A 48 -1.66 21.55 0.35
C LYS A 48 -2.09 20.12 0.03
N PHE A 49 -1.15 19.18 -0.08
CA PHE A 49 -1.45 17.77 -0.31
C PHE A 49 -2.20 17.15 0.88
N ILE A 50 -1.77 17.41 2.12
CA ILE A 50 -2.45 16.95 3.33
C ILE A 50 -3.89 17.49 3.41
N VAL A 51 -4.08 18.79 3.13
CA VAL A 51 -5.42 19.39 3.09
C VAL A 51 -6.29 18.70 2.03
N LYS A 52 -5.75 18.46 0.83
CA LYS A 52 -6.47 17.72 -0.21
C LYS A 52 -6.85 16.31 0.24
N LEU A 53 -5.96 15.58 0.92
CA LEU A 53 -6.25 14.23 1.43
C LEU A 53 -7.35 14.22 2.50
N LYS A 54 -7.39 15.22 3.38
CA LYS A 54 -8.40 15.32 4.45
C LYS A 54 -9.79 15.62 3.91
N TYR A 55 -9.90 16.56 2.96
CA TYR A 55 -11.19 17.11 2.54
C TYR A 55 -11.70 16.58 1.21
N SER A 56 -10.86 15.92 0.40
CA SER A 56 -11.31 15.36 -0.87
C SER A 56 -11.86 13.95 -0.69
N GLN A 57 -13.19 13.86 -0.67
CA GLN A 57 -13.96 12.61 -0.59
C GLN A 57 -13.80 11.72 -1.85
N LYS A 58 -13.14 12.20 -2.91
CA LYS A 58 -13.08 11.55 -4.24
C LYS A 58 -11.65 11.34 -4.78
N TYR A 59 -10.64 11.22 -3.92
CA TYR A 59 -9.30 10.89 -4.38
C TYR A 59 -9.21 9.41 -4.77
N GLY A 60 -8.76 9.13 -6.00
CA GLY A 60 -8.50 7.77 -6.45
C GLY A 60 -7.15 7.28 -5.95
N SER A 61 -7.05 5.97 -5.65
CA SER A 61 -5.77 5.32 -5.27
C SER A 61 -4.60 5.68 -6.18
N TYR A 62 -4.81 5.72 -7.51
CA TYR A 62 -3.79 6.11 -8.49
C TYR A 62 -3.35 7.59 -8.36
N THR A 63 -4.29 8.52 -8.22
CA THR A 63 -3.94 9.95 -8.12
C THR A 63 -3.20 10.23 -6.83
N THR A 64 -3.60 9.59 -5.74
CA THR A 64 -2.89 9.63 -4.45
C THR A 64 -1.46 9.10 -4.58
N ALA A 65 -1.27 7.94 -5.20
CA ALA A 65 0.05 7.33 -5.39
C ALA A 65 0.98 8.24 -6.21
N ARG A 66 0.48 8.75 -7.34
CA ARG A 66 1.24 9.62 -8.24
C ARG A 66 1.63 10.94 -7.57
N GLU A 67 0.71 11.61 -6.89
CA GLU A 67 1.02 12.86 -6.20
C GLU A 67 2.02 12.65 -5.07
N ALA A 68 1.89 11.57 -4.29
CA ALA A 68 2.85 11.21 -3.25
C ALA A 68 4.26 10.97 -3.83
N ALA A 69 4.38 10.17 -4.89
CA ALA A 69 5.66 9.91 -5.55
C ALA A 69 6.30 11.19 -6.13
N LEU A 70 5.50 12.09 -6.71
CA LEU A 70 5.98 13.40 -7.19
C LEU A 70 6.50 14.29 -6.05
N ILE A 71 5.86 14.27 -4.88
CA ILE A 71 6.32 15.00 -3.69
C ILE A 71 7.66 14.43 -3.22
N PHE A 72 7.80 13.10 -3.12
CA PHE A 72 9.08 12.50 -2.72
C PHE A 72 10.20 12.78 -3.72
N ARG A 73 9.91 12.76 -5.02
CA ARG A 73 10.86 13.20 -6.05
C ARG A 73 11.33 14.64 -5.83
N LYS A 74 10.40 15.56 -5.52
CA LYS A 74 10.72 16.96 -5.21
C LYS A 74 11.56 17.09 -3.93
N ILE A 75 11.27 16.30 -2.90
CA ILE A 75 12.08 16.26 -1.66
C ILE A 75 13.52 15.84 -1.99
N VAL A 76 13.71 14.75 -2.72
CA VAL A 76 15.05 14.27 -3.12
C VAL A 76 15.79 15.32 -3.95
N ALA A 77 15.10 15.99 -4.88
CA ALA A 77 15.69 17.00 -5.75
C ALA A 77 16.05 18.31 -5.03
N ALA A 78 15.21 18.80 -4.12
CA ALA A 78 15.40 20.09 -3.45
C ALA A 78 16.35 20.00 -2.25
N CYS A 79 16.33 18.89 -1.50
CA CYS A 79 17.14 18.75 -0.31
C CYS A 79 18.62 18.51 -0.64
N ARG A 80 19.49 19.11 0.18
CA ARG A 80 20.92 18.80 0.25
C ARG A 80 21.10 17.83 1.42
N TRP A 81 21.57 16.62 1.13
CA TRP A 81 21.82 15.58 2.13
C TRP A 81 23.26 15.07 1.94
N SER A 82 23.92 14.79 3.06
CA SER A 82 25.30 14.32 3.12
C SER A 82 25.41 12.82 2.93
N SER A 83 24.46 12.09 3.53
CA SER A 83 24.42 10.63 3.59
C SER A 83 23.03 10.11 3.20
N ALA A 84 22.97 8.89 2.65
CA ALA A 84 21.72 8.20 2.36
C ALA A 84 20.88 7.97 3.64
N LYS A 85 21.53 7.78 4.79
CA LYS A 85 20.87 7.69 6.10
C LYS A 85 20.06 8.94 6.43
N ASP A 86 20.61 10.12 6.18
CA ASP A 86 19.92 11.40 6.42
C ASP A 86 18.67 11.53 5.55
N LEU A 87 18.77 11.10 4.29
CA LEU A 87 17.65 11.11 3.34
C LEU A 87 16.55 10.12 3.76
N ILE A 88 16.92 8.91 4.19
CA ILE A 88 15.98 7.90 4.69
C ILE A 88 15.21 8.44 5.90
N LEU A 89 15.92 9.05 6.87
CA LEU A 89 15.29 9.66 8.05
C LEU A 89 14.36 10.81 7.68
N LEU A 90 14.75 11.64 6.71
CA LEU A 90 13.93 12.74 6.20
C LEU A 90 12.62 12.23 5.61
N ILE A 91 12.69 11.24 4.72
CA ILE A 91 11.51 10.66 4.07
C ILE A 91 10.63 9.94 5.08
N LYS A 92 11.21 9.22 6.05
CA LYS A 92 10.45 8.61 7.16
C LYS A 92 9.71 9.67 7.98
N ARG A 93 10.36 10.79 8.32
CA ARG A 93 9.75 11.88 9.08
C ARG A 93 8.55 12.51 8.36
N GLU A 94 8.74 12.91 7.10
CA GLU A 94 7.66 13.51 6.31
C GLU A 94 6.58 12.48 5.96
N GLY A 95 6.97 11.23 5.71
CA GLY A 95 6.05 10.13 5.45
C GLY A 95 5.12 9.85 6.63
N ARG A 96 5.66 9.74 7.85
CA ARG A 96 4.88 9.62 9.10
C ARG A 96 3.89 10.78 9.27
N ARG A 97 4.32 12.00 8.94
CA ARG A 97 3.45 13.19 9.00
C ARG A 97 2.23 13.04 8.10
N ILE A 98 2.42 12.56 6.87
CA ILE A 98 1.32 12.36 5.91
C ILE A 98 0.43 11.18 6.35
N VAL A 99 1.01 10.02 6.66
CA VAL A 99 0.25 8.81 7.03
C VAL A 99 -0.61 9.02 8.27
N LYS A 100 -0.09 9.73 9.28
CA LYS A 100 -0.86 10.08 10.50
C LYS A 100 -2.13 10.89 10.19
N THR A 101 -2.17 11.63 9.08
CA THR A 101 -3.37 12.41 8.73
C THR A 101 -4.49 11.59 8.13
N CYS A 102 -4.18 10.48 7.45
CA CYS A 102 -5.17 9.61 6.84
C CYS A 102 -4.69 8.14 6.89
N PRO A 103 -4.83 7.46 8.04
CA PRO A 103 -4.34 6.08 8.20
C PRO A 103 -5.11 5.07 7.35
N ALA A 104 -6.33 5.40 6.93
CA ALA A 104 -7.16 4.52 6.11
C ALA A 104 -6.61 4.33 4.67
N GLU A 105 -5.84 5.30 4.16
CA GLU A 105 -5.24 5.31 2.82
C GLU A 105 -3.84 4.70 2.84
N THR A 106 -3.77 3.38 2.72
CA THR A 106 -2.49 2.64 2.82
C THR A 106 -1.56 2.87 1.63
N VAL A 107 -2.10 3.33 0.49
CA VAL A 107 -1.34 3.55 -0.76
C VAL A 107 -0.21 4.56 -0.56
N ILE A 108 -0.40 5.58 0.28
CA ILE A 108 0.64 6.57 0.59
C ILE A 108 1.80 5.88 1.32
N GLY A 109 1.49 5.08 2.35
CA GLY A 109 2.48 4.30 3.08
C GLY A 109 3.26 3.36 2.16
N ASN A 110 2.57 2.72 1.21
CA ASN A 110 3.18 1.85 0.22
C ASN A 110 4.17 2.60 -0.69
N VAL A 111 3.80 3.79 -1.18
CA VAL A 111 4.69 4.63 -2.00
C VAL A 111 5.91 5.10 -1.22
N ILE A 112 5.74 5.45 0.07
CA ILE A 112 6.85 5.80 0.96
C ILE A 112 7.82 4.62 1.08
N ARG A 113 7.33 3.43 1.44
CA ARG A 113 8.15 2.23 1.58
C ARG A 113 8.87 1.87 0.28
N ARG A 114 8.19 1.99 -0.87
CA ARG A 114 8.80 1.75 -2.18
C ARG A 114 9.92 2.75 -2.45
N THR A 115 9.71 4.02 -2.15
CA THR A 115 10.72 5.07 -2.31
C THR A 115 11.94 4.82 -1.41
N LEU A 116 11.72 4.40 -0.16
CA LEU A 116 12.79 4.05 0.77
C LEU A 116 13.60 2.85 0.27
N LYS A 117 12.92 1.82 -0.27
CA LYS A 117 13.60 0.67 -0.88
C LYS A 117 14.46 1.07 -2.07
N ILE A 118 13.91 1.89 -3.00
CA ILE A 118 14.66 2.41 -4.15
C ILE A 118 15.94 3.13 -3.68
N ILE A 119 15.86 3.94 -2.63
CA ILE A 119 17.04 4.65 -2.10
C ILE A 119 18.09 3.68 -1.56
N ARG A 120 17.68 2.61 -0.88
CA ARG A 120 18.60 1.58 -0.37
C ARG A 120 19.24 0.79 -1.52
N GLU A 121 18.45 0.37 -2.50
CA GLU A 121 18.93 -0.40 -3.67
C GLU A 121 19.92 0.42 -4.51
N GLU A 122 19.60 1.66 -4.83
CA GLU A 122 20.49 2.55 -5.59
C GLU A 122 21.79 2.85 -4.82
N TYR A 123 21.71 2.95 -3.48
CA TYR A 123 22.90 3.11 -2.65
C TYR A 123 23.81 1.87 -2.70
N VAL A 124 23.25 0.67 -2.57
CA VAL A 124 23.99 -0.59 -2.65
C VAL A 124 24.60 -0.75 -4.04
N ASN A 125 23.83 -0.50 -5.11
CA ASN A 125 24.29 -0.57 -6.50
C ASN A 125 25.46 0.38 -6.75
N ALA A 126 25.37 1.63 -6.28
CA ALA A 126 26.42 2.62 -6.46
C ALA A 126 27.69 2.32 -5.62
N THR A 127 27.54 1.68 -4.46
CA THR A 127 28.67 1.23 -3.62
C THR A 127 29.34 -0.01 -4.22
N GLN A 128 28.56 -0.93 -4.79
CA GLN A 128 29.11 -2.11 -5.48
C GLN A 128 29.85 -1.72 -6.76
N ALA A 129 29.32 -0.75 -7.53
CA ALA A 129 29.98 -0.23 -8.73
C ALA A 129 31.33 0.45 -8.46
N THR A 130 31.57 0.92 -7.23
CA THR A 130 32.88 1.45 -6.81
C THR A 130 33.85 0.35 -6.35
N SER A 131 33.34 -0.83 -5.99
CA SER A 131 34.14 -1.99 -5.53
C SER A 131 34.52 -2.98 -6.63
N THR A 132 33.84 -2.99 -7.78
CA THR A 132 34.09 -3.91 -8.92
C THR A 132 35.36 -3.59 -9.74
N GLY A 133 36.28 -2.79 -9.19
CA GLY A 133 37.64 -2.64 -9.70
C GLY A 133 38.56 -3.85 -9.44
N ASP A 134 38.20 -4.76 -8.53
CA ASP A 134 38.93 -6.00 -8.29
C ASP A 134 38.00 -7.21 -8.49
N GLY A 135 38.39 -8.10 -9.41
CA GLY A 135 37.54 -9.17 -9.92
C GLY A 135 37.16 -10.23 -8.88
N ALA A 136 35.87 -10.53 -8.80
CA ALA A 136 35.36 -11.81 -8.31
C ALA A 136 34.01 -12.16 -8.97
N SER A 137 34.06 -13.21 -9.79
CA SER A 137 33.04 -14.22 -10.15
C SER A 137 31.53 -13.92 -10.11
N LEU A 138 30.91 -14.24 -11.24
CA LEU A 138 29.49 -14.43 -11.49
C LEU A 138 28.92 -15.59 -10.65
N GLU A 139 28.12 -15.30 -9.62
CA GLU A 139 27.13 -16.25 -9.10
C GLU A 139 25.82 -15.51 -8.77
N ASP A 140 24.72 -16.16 -9.16
CA ASP A 140 23.33 -15.71 -9.22
C ASP A 140 22.75 -15.37 -7.80
N PRO A 141 22.23 -14.16 -7.54
CA PRO A 141 22.01 -13.68 -6.17
C PRO A 141 20.54 -13.75 -5.67
N GLU A 142 19.72 -14.73 -6.06
CA GLU A 142 18.27 -14.60 -5.82
C GLU A 142 17.59 -15.53 -4.80
N PHE A 143 18.27 -16.43 -4.08
CA PHE A 143 17.53 -17.25 -3.08
C PHE A 143 18.30 -17.80 -1.86
N LYS A 144 19.53 -17.36 -1.58
CA LYS A 144 20.29 -17.87 -0.42
C LYS A 144 20.25 -17.01 0.83
N GLU A 145 19.58 -15.86 0.85
CA GLU A 145 19.79 -14.90 1.95
C GLU A 145 19.16 -15.27 3.31
N SER A 146 17.95 -15.82 3.41
CA SER A 146 17.29 -15.87 4.74
C SER A 146 17.89 -16.85 5.75
N LEU A 147 18.44 -17.99 5.33
CA LEU A 147 19.11 -18.93 6.25
C LEU A 147 20.64 -18.83 6.22
N HIS A 148 21.23 -18.47 5.07
CA HIS A 148 22.67 -18.23 4.99
C HIS A 148 23.06 -16.95 5.74
N ASN A 149 22.21 -15.91 5.72
CA ASN A 149 22.47 -14.71 6.49
C ASN A 149 22.41 -14.98 7.98
N LEU A 150 21.71 -16.00 8.49
CA LEU A 150 21.77 -16.35 9.92
C LEU A 150 23.14 -16.92 10.35
N PHE A 151 23.84 -17.59 9.42
CA PHE A 151 25.20 -18.11 9.66
C PHE A 151 26.30 -17.10 9.33
N VAL A 152 25.98 -16.05 8.56
CA VAL A 152 26.89 -14.95 8.18
C VAL A 152 26.60 -13.64 8.95
N SER A 153 25.50 -13.55 9.72
CA SER A 153 25.05 -12.34 10.44
C SER A 153 25.83 -12.10 11.74
N GLY A 154 27.10 -11.80 11.59
CA GLY A 154 27.67 -10.64 12.28
C GLY A 154 27.78 -9.52 11.25
N ALA A 155 26.82 -8.59 11.23
CA ALA A 155 26.88 -7.31 10.53
C ALA A 155 27.01 -7.32 8.98
N ARG A 156 25.88 -7.35 8.29
CA ARG A 156 25.62 -6.36 7.23
C ARG A 156 24.48 -5.45 7.67
N SER A 157 24.69 -4.74 8.78
CA SER A 157 24.03 -3.45 8.92
C SER A 157 24.70 -2.56 7.89
N ASP A 158 24.08 -2.38 6.73
CA ASP A 158 24.62 -1.48 5.72
C ASP A 158 24.72 -0.09 6.37
N ASP A 159 25.93 0.32 6.73
CA ASP A 159 26.19 1.65 7.25
C ASP A 159 26.02 2.62 6.09
N PHE A 160 24.78 3.09 5.88
CA PHE A 160 24.38 4.07 4.86
C PHE A 160 25.05 5.46 5.04
N SER A 161 26.13 5.55 5.80
CA SER A 161 26.84 6.78 6.15
C SER A 161 27.88 7.20 5.12
N SER A 162 28.29 6.31 4.20
CA SER A 162 29.29 6.68 3.18
C SER A 162 28.68 7.61 2.13
N HIS A 163 29.48 8.58 1.68
CA HIS A 163 29.06 9.51 0.63
C HIS A 163 29.33 8.90 -0.75
N VAL A 164 28.29 8.81 -1.57
CA VAL A 164 28.39 8.27 -2.93
C VAL A 164 28.04 9.36 -3.95
N GLN A 165 28.96 9.61 -4.87
CA GLN A 165 28.77 10.59 -5.93
C GLN A 165 27.76 10.09 -6.95
N GLY A 166 26.88 10.96 -7.45
CA GLY A 166 25.87 10.59 -8.46
C GLY A 166 24.65 9.82 -7.93
N LEU A 167 24.59 9.49 -6.64
CA LEU A 167 23.44 8.79 -6.05
C LEU A 167 22.13 9.58 -6.20
N LYS A 168 22.21 10.92 -6.13
CA LYS A 168 21.03 11.79 -6.27
C LYS A 168 20.37 11.67 -7.65
N THR A 169 21.16 11.60 -8.73
CA THR A 169 20.62 11.47 -10.08
C THR A 169 20.03 10.08 -10.28
N ALA A 170 20.72 9.03 -9.82
CA ALA A 170 20.25 7.65 -9.87
C ALA A 170 18.88 7.48 -9.16
N ILE A 171 18.74 8.00 -7.93
CA ILE A 171 17.46 7.96 -7.21
C ILE A 171 16.35 8.70 -7.96
N ILE A 172 16.64 9.87 -8.54
CA ILE A 172 15.63 10.63 -9.29
C ILE A 172 15.16 9.86 -10.53
N ASP A 173 16.10 9.23 -11.24
CA ASP A 173 15.80 8.43 -12.43
C ASP A 173 14.98 7.19 -12.06
N ALA A 174 15.34 6.47 -10.98
CA ALA A 174 14.58 5.33 -10.47
C ALA A 174 13.16 5.73 -10.00
N ILE A 175 12.99 6.90 -9.39
CA ILE A 175 11.65 7.41 -9.04
C ILE A 175 10.85 7.77 -10.31
N ASN A 176 11.49 8.29 -11.36
CA ASN A 176 10.81 8.56 -12.64
C ASN A 176 10.40 7.26 -13.35
N GLU A 177 11.22 6.22 -13.28
CA GLU A 177 10.87 4.87 -13.75
C GLU A 177 9.66 4.32 -12.99
N PHE A 178 9.67 4.40 -11.66
CA PHE A 178 8.51 4.01 -10.84
C PHE A 178 7.24 4.81 -11.20
N LEU A 179 7.35 6.12 -11.47
CA LEU A 179 6.22 6.92 -11.95
C LEU A 179 5.70 6.43 -13.31
N SER A 180 6.58 6.04 -14.23
CA SER A 180 6.20 5.47 -15.52
C SER A 180 5.53 4.09 -15.37
N GLU A 181 6.01 3.27 -14.44
CA GLU A 181 5.40 1.99 -14.07
C GLU A 181 3.97 2.20 -13.54
N LEU A 182 3.75 3.18 -12.66
CA LEU A 182 2.43 3.52 -12.15
C LEU A 182 1.47 3.91 -13.28
N GLU A 183 1.92 4.69 -14.26
CA GLU A 183 1.13 5.12 -15.42
C GLU A 183 0.71 3.95 -16.31
N THR A 184 1.65 3.04 -16.59
CA THR A 184 1.43 1.88 -17.49
C THR A 184 0.73 0.72 -16.80
N SER A 185 0.66 0.69 -15.47
CA SER A 185 0.10 -0.42 -14.68
C SER A 185 -1.31 -0.87 -15.11
N VAL A 186 -2.20 0.07 -15.43
CA VAL A 186 -3.58 -0.25 -15.85
C VAL A 186 -3.60 -0.89 -17.23
N ASP A 187 -2.77 -0.41 -18.15
CA ASP A 187 -2.70 -0.93 -19.51
C ASP A 187 -2.08 -2.33 -19.53
N ASN A 188 -1.04 -2.55 -18.71
CA ASN A 188 -0.41 -3.86 -18.53
C ASN A 188 -1.42 -4.90 -18.02
N ILE A 189 -2.21 -4.55 -17.01
CA ILE A 189 -3.28 -5.41 -16.50
C ILE A 189 -4.35 -5.64 -17.58
N ALA A 190 -4.73 -4.60 -18.32
CA ALA A 190 -5.75 -4.72 -19.36
C ALA A 190 -5.31 -5.65 -20.50
N MET A 191 -4.02 -5.66 -20.88
CA MET A 191 -3.49 -6.56 -21.91
C MET A 191 -3.69 -8.04 -21.56
N GLN A 192 -3.60 -8.42 -20.29
CA GLN A 192 -3.80 -9.79 -19.80
C GLN A 192 -5.26 -10.25 -19.85
N ALA A 193 -6.22 -9.35 -20.12
CA ALA A 193 -7.65 -9.66 -20.09
C ALA A 193 -8.07 -10.74 -21.10
N LEU A 194 -7.36 -10.83 -22.22
CA LEU A 194 -7.64 -11.82 -23.27
C LEU A 194 -7.32 -13.26 -22.83
N GLU A 195 -6.47 -13.47 -21.83
CA GLU A 195 -6.14 -14.80 -21.34
C GLU A 195 -7.22 -15.31 -20.38
N HIS A 196 -7.86 -14.41 -19.63
CA HIS A 196 -8.79 -14.77 -18.56
C HIS A 196 -10.28 -14.75 -18.94
N ILE A 197 -10.69 -13.92 -19.91
CA ILE A 197 -12.11 -13.74 -20.27
C ILE A 197 -12.42 -14.44 -21.58
N HIS A 198 -13.23 -15.50 -21.59
CA HIS A 198 -13.64 -16.17 -22.83
C HIS A 198 -14.99 -15.65 -23.38
N SER A 199 -15.32 -16.05 -24.61
CA SER A 199 -16.60 -15.69 -25.24
C SER A 199 -17.77 -16.37 -24.55
N ASN A 200 -18.91 -15.69 -24.47
CA ASN A 200 -20.16 -16.13 -23.85
C ASN A 200 -20.08 -16.44 -22.35
N GLU A 201 -19.07 -15.90 -21.65
CA GLU A 201 -19.00 -15.98 -20.19
C GLU A 201 -19.88 -14.90 -19.53
N VAL A 202 -20.39 -15.23 -18.34
CA VAL A 202 -21.07 -14.29 -17.44
C VAL A 202 -20.10 -13.90 -16.34
N ILE A 203 -19.69 -12.64 -16.35
CA ILE A 203 -18.75 -12.06 -15.38
C ILE A 203 -19.54 -11.23 -14.38
N MET A 204 -19.24 -11.37 -13.10
CA MET A 204 -19.81 -10.51 -12.05
C MET A 204 -18.76 -9.55 -11.49
N THR A 205 -19.15 -8.29 -11.28
CA THR A 205 -18.30 -7.23 -10.70
C THR A 205 -19.09 -6.39 -9.70
N ILE A 206 -18.40 -5.60 -8.87
CA ILE A 206 -19.02 -4.70 -7.88
C ILE A 206 -18.48 -3.29 -7.96
N GLY A 207 -19.40 -2.32 -7.81
CA GLY A 207 -19.06 -0.91 -7.75
C GLY A 207 -18.36 -0.42 -9.00
N LYS A 208 -17.35 0.45 -8.82
CA LYS A 208 -16.56 0.99 -9.91
C LYS A 208 -15.07 0.85 -9.62
N SER A 209 -14.37 0.18 -10.54
CA SER A 209 -12.91 0.14 -10.56
C SER A 209 -12.40 0.49 -11.96
N ARG A 210 -11.52 1.49 -12.05
CA ARG A 210 -10.89 1.89 -13.32
C ARG A 210 -10.11 0.74 -13.95
N THR A 211 -9.42 -0.04 -13.13
CA THR A 211 -8.62 -1.19 -13.60
C THR A 211 -9.51 -2.28 -14.19
N VAL A 212 -10.60 -2.64 -13.49
CA VAL A 212 -11.55 -3.65 -13.99
C VAL A 212 -12.30 -3.15 -15.22
N GLU A 213 -12.69 -1.89 -15.25
CA GLU A 213 -13.32 -1.28 -16.42
C GLU A 213 -12.41 -1.35 -17.66
N ALA A 214 -11.14 -0.99 -17.53
CA ALA A 214 -10.16 -1.09 -18.61
C ALA A 214 -9.93 -2.55 -19.04
N PHE A 215 -9.84 -3.46 -18.08
CA PHE A 215 -9.69 -4.91 -18.30
C PHE A 215 -10.85 -5.48 -19.13
N LEU A 216 -12.10 -5.19 -18.75
CA LEU A 216 -13.29 -5.63 -19.48
C LEU A 216 -13.36 -4.99 -20.88
N LYS A 217 -13.07 -3.68 -21.00
CA LYS A 217 -13.07 -2.99 -22.30
C LYS A 217 -12.05 -3.56 -23.27
N GLN A 218 -10.87 -3.96 -22.78
CA GLN A 218 -9.83 -4.55 -23.61
C GLN A 218 -10.23 -5.95 -24.09
N ALA A 219 -10.81 -6.79 -23.22
CA ALA A 219 -11.32 -8.11 -23.62
C ALA A 219 -12.47 -8.00 -24.64
N ALA A 220 -13.35 -7.01 -24.48
CA ALA A 220 -14.51 -6.81 -25.33
C ALA A 220 -14.16 -6.47 -26.80
N ARG A 221 -12.94 -6.02 -27.08
CA ARG A 221 -12.48 -5.75 -28.45
C ARG A 221 -12.45 -7.01 -29.31
N LYS A 222 -12.18 -8.17 -28.70
CA LYS A 222 -12.04 -9.46 -29.42
C LYS A 222 -13.13 -10.47 -29.07
N ARG A 223 -13.71 -10.40 -27.86
CA ARG A 223 -14.65 -11.41 -27.34
C ARG A 223 -15.97 -10.76 -26.92
N LYS A 224 -17.07 -11.48 -27.09
CA LYS A 224 -18.40 -11.07 -26.63
C LYS A 224 -18.72 -11.86 -25.36
N PHE A 225 -19.09 -11.18 -24.28
CA PHE A 225 -19.43 -11.76 -22.99
C PHE A 225 -20.44 -10.86 -22.27
N HIS A 226 -21.03 -11.34 -21.18
CA HIS A 226 -22.03 -10.62 -20.41
C HIS A 226 -21.46 -10.20 -19.05
N VAL A 227 -21.79 -9.00 -18.58
CA VAL A 227 -21.30 -8.49 -17.29
C VAL A 227 -22.46 -8.10 -16.36
N ILE A 228 -22.52 -8.74 -15.20
CA ILE A 228 -23.41 -8.40 -14.10
C ILE A 228 -22.66 -7.46 -13.15
N ILE A 229 -23.26 -6.32 -12.82
CA ILE A 229 -22.65 -5.28 -11.99
C ILE A 229 -23.53 -5.07 -10.77
N ALA A 230 -23.00 -5.40 -9.59
CA ALA A 230 -23.58 -4.99 -8.32
C ALA A 230 -23.33 -3.50 -8.09
N GLU A 231 -24.37 -2.76 -7.73
CA GLU A 231 -24.34 -1.30 -7.70
C GLU A 231 -23.47 -0.68 -6.59
N ALA A 232 -23.18 -1.44 -5.53
CA ALA A 232 -22.46 -0.99 -4.32
C ALA A 232 -23.19 0.16 -3.63
N ALA A 233 -24.35 -0.15 -3.05
CA ALA A 233 -25.05 0.73 -2.12
C ALA A 233 -24.16 1.00 -0.90
N PRO A 234 -24.11 2.25 -0.39
CA PRO A 234 -25.05 3.35 -0.64
C PRO A 234 -24.62 4.34 -1.75
N PHE A 235 -23.42 4.25 -2.31
CA PHE A 235 -22.90 5.24 -3.26
C PHE A 235 -23.33 5.03 -4.73
N PHE A 236 -23.85 3.84 -5.06
CA PHE A 236 -24.32 3.47 -6.40
C PHE A 236 -23.28 3.65 -7.52
N HIS A 237 -21.99 3.52 -7.20
CA HIS A 237 -20.89 3.70 -8.15
C HIS A 237 -20.96 2.73 -9.34
N GLY A 238 -21.60 1.56 -9.17
CA GLY A 238 -21.77 0.57 -10.24
C GLY A 238 -22.57 1.10 -11.44
N HIS A 239 -23.49 2.06 -11.23
CA HIS A 239 -24.25 2.67 -12.34
C HIS A 239 -23.34 3.43 -13.30
N ILE A 240 -22.29 4.07 -12.78
CA ILE A 240 -21.29 4.80 -13.59
C ILE A 240 -20.48 3.81 -14.44
N MET A 241 -20.09 2.68 -13.85
CA MET A 241 -19.36 1.61 -14.55
C MET A 241 -20.23 0.99 -15.64
N ALA A 242 -21.49 0.69 -15.34
CA ALA A 242 -22.45 0.14 -16.30
C ALA A 242 -22.64 1.06 -17.52
N ARG A 243 -22.81 2.37 -17.28
CA ARG A 243 -22.90 3.39 -18.35
C ARG A 243 -21.63 3.42 -19.20
N SER A 244 -20.46 3.34 -18.56
CA SER A 244 -19.17 3.37 -19.28
C SER A 244 -18.94 2.13 -20.14
N LEU A 245 -19.39 0.96 -19.70
CA LEU A 245 -19.30 -0.30 -20.45
C LEU A 245 -20.33 -0.37 -21.59
N ALA A 246 -21.54 0.15 -21.37
CA ALA A 246 -22.58 0.22 -22.40
C ALA A 246 -22.22 1.20 -23.52
N ASN A 247 -21.59 2.34 -23.19
CA ASN A 247 -21.15 3.34 -24.17
C ASN A 247 -19.88 2.95 -24.94
N ASN A 248 -19.24 1.84 -24.58
CA ASN A 248 -18.04 1.36 -25.26
C ASN A 248 -18.36 0.90 -26.70
N LYS A 249 -17.34 0.91 -27.57
CA LYS A 249 -17.43 0.34 -28.93
C LYS A 249 -16.44 -0.82 -29.05
N PRO A 250 -16.89 -2.09 -29.18
CA PRO A 250 -18.28 -2.57 -29.18
C PRO A 250 -18.96 -2.49 -27.79
N PRO A 251 -20.30 -2.39 -27.74
CA PRO A 251 -21.04 -2.35 -26.49
C PRO A 251 -20.97 -3.71 -25.79
N ILE A 252 -20.74 -3.67 -24.48
CA ILE A 252 -20.73 -4.88 -23.65
C ILE A 252 -22.14 -5.05 -23.07
N PRO A 253 -22.80 -6.19 -23.26
CA PRO A 253 -24.05 -6.50 -22.59
C PRO A 253 -23.88 -6.45 -21.07
N THR A 254 -24.45 -5.43 -20.42
CA THR A 254 -24.37 -5.24 -18.97
C THR A 254 -25.74 -5.35 -18.30
N THR A 255 -25.77 -5.91 -17.10
CA THR A 255 -26.97 -5.96 -16.24
C THR A 255 -26.61 -5.43 -14.87
N ILE A 256 -27.38 -4.45 -14.39
CA ILE A 256 -27.21 -3.89 -13.05
C ILE A 256 -28.09 -4.67 -12.09
N ILE A 257 -27.55 -5.01 -10.92
CA ILE A 257 -28.29 -5.66 -9.85
C ILE A 257 -28.09 -4.89 -8.54
N THR A 258 -29.03 -5.05 -7.62
CA THR A 258 -28.87 -4.62 -6.24
C THR A 258 -27.96 -5.58 -5.50
N ASP A 259 -27.32 -5.11 -4.44
CA ASP A 259 -26.38 -5.95 -3.67
C ASP A 259 -27.10 -7.14 -3.01
N SER A 260 -28.38 -7.01 -2.64
CA SER A 260 -29.19 -8.12 -2.11
C SER A 260 -29.42 -9.25 -3.12
N ALA A 261 -29.36 -8.95 -4.42
CA ALA A 261 -29.56 -9.94 -5.48
C ALA A 261 -28.28 -10.71 -5.86
N ILE A 262 -27.14 -10.41 -5.20
CA ILE A 262 -25.84 -11.03 -5.49
C ILE A 262 -25.93 -12.56 -5.38
N PHE A 263 -26.46 -13.07 -4.28
CA PHE A 263 -26.52 -14.50 -4.02
C PHE A 263 -27.46 -15.22 -5.00
N ALA A 264 -28.60 -14.60 -5.35
CA ALA A 264 -29.56 -15.16 -6.30
C ALA A 264 -28.98 -15.29 -7.72
N MET A 265 -28.20 -14.29 -8.15
CA MET A 265 -27.60 -14.25 -9.48
C MET A 265 -26.31 -15.06 -9.59
N MET A 266 -25.64 -15.37 -8.47
CA MET A 266 -24.35 -16.06 -8.45
C MET A 266 -24.38 -17.43 -9.14
N SER A 267 -25.51 -18.15 -9.09
CA SER A 267 -25.70 -19.45 -9.76
C SER A 267 -25.47 -19.43 -11.28
N ARG A 268 -25.55 -18.27 -11.92
CA ARG A 268 -25.38 -18.09 -13.37
C ARG A 268 -24.01 -17.50 -13.75
N VAL A 269 -23.21 -17.11 -12.75
CA VAL A 269 -21.94 -16.42 -12.95
C VAL A 269 -20.82 -17.44 -13.15
N ASN A 270 -19.97 -17.22 -14.15
CA ASN A 270 -18.81 -18.09 -14.40
C ASN A 270 -17.55 -17.62 -13.68
N LYS A 271 -17.37 -16.30 -13.55
CA LYS A 271 -16.22 -15.69 -12.88
C LYS A 271 -16.63 -14.41 -12.17
N VAL A 272 -16.03 -14.17 -11.00
CA VAL A 272 -16.14 -12.87 -10.33
C VAL A 272 -14.85 -12.10 -10.55
N ILE A 273 -14.95 -10.87 -11.05
CA ILE A 273 -13.80 -9.97 -11.21
C ILE A 273 -14.03 -8.73 -10.36
N ILE A 274 -13.20 -8.53 -9.35
CA ILE A 274 -13.28 -7.36 -8.48
C ILE A 274 -12.01 -6.51 -8.55
N GLY A 275 -12.17 -5.21 -8.29
CA GLY A 275 -11.05 -4.35 -7.95
C GLY A 275 -10.83 -4.38 -6.44
N THR A 276 -9.67 -3.91 -6.00
CA THR A 276 -9.37 -3.71 -4.58
C THR A 276 -8.85 -2.29 -4.33
N HIS A 277 -9.00 -1.81 -3.10
CA HIS A 277 -8.32 -0.61 -2.63
C HIS A 277 -6.89 -0.97 -2.21
N THR A 278 -6.71 -2.00 -1.39
CA THR A 278 -5.41 -2.47 -0.88
C THR A 278 -5.36 -3.99 -0.78
N VAL A 279 -4.21 -4.58 -1.10
CA VAL A 279 -3.89 -5.99 -0.81
C VAL A 279 -2.98 -6.04 0.42
N MET A 280 -3.32 -6.87 1.38
CA MET A 280 -2.60 -7.01 2.65
C MET A 280 -1.47 -8.05 2.59
N ALA A 281 -0.62 -8.07 3.63
CA ALA A 281 0.50 -9.01 3.71
C ALA A 281 0.09 -10.48 3.71
N ASN A 282 -1.06 -10.80 4.30
CA ASN A 282 -1.62 -12.15 4.28
C ASN A 282 -2.32 -12.50 2.94
N GLY A 283 -2.33 -11.60 1.96
CA GLY A 283 -3.10 -11.74 0.73
C GLY A 283 -4.59 -11.39 0.87
N GLY A 284 -5.04 -10.94 2.04
CA GLY A 284 -6.39 -10.41 2.25
C GLY A 284 -6.59 -9.07 1.54
N LEU A 285 -7.84 -8.65 1.40
CA LEU A 285 -8.19 -7.46 0.63
C LEU A 285 -8.98 -6.46 1.44
N LYS A 286 -8.61 -5.19 1.24
CA LYS A 286 -9.44 -4.04 1.55
C LYS A 286 -10.11 -3.59 0.27
N SER A 287 -11.40 -3.91 0.15
CA SER A 287 -12.20 -3.55 -1.01
C SER A 287 -13.42 -2.73 -0.60
N VAL A 288 -14.22 -2.30 -1.56
CA VAL A 288 -15.49 -1.60 -1.34
C VAL A 288 -16.45 -2.48 -0.54
N SER A 289 -17.29 -1.86 0.29
CA SER A 289 -18.37 -2.53 1.01
C SER A 289 -19.18 -3.49 0.13
N GLY A 290 -19.50 -4.67 0.67
CA GLY A 290 -20.21 -5.73 -0.05
C GLY A 290 -19.32 -6.68 -0.85
N SER A 291 -18.01 -6.39 -0.97
CA SER A 291 -17.06 -7.29 -1.63
C SER A 291 -16.91 -8.62 -0.87
N HIS A 292 -16.98 -8.62 0.47
CA HIS A 292 -16.95 -9.85 1.25
C HIS A 292 -18.15 -10.75 0.94
N THR A 293 -19.34 -10.17 0.84
CA THR A 293 -20.57 -10.91 0.50
C THR A 293 -20.47 -11.58 -0.87
N ILE A 294 -19.91 -10.87 -1.86
CA ILE A 294 -19.65 -11.45 -3.18
C ILE A 294 -18.64 -12.59 -3.10
N ALA A 295 -17.54 -12.40 -2.36
CA ALA A 295 -16.51 -13.41 -2.23
C ALA A 295 -17.03 -14.68 -1.54
N LEU A 296 -17.86 -14.52 -0.51
CA LEU A 296 -18.50 -15.62 0.21
C LEU A 296 -19.52 -16.35 -0.68
N ALA A 297 -20.35 -15.61 -1.43
CA ALA A 297 -21.26 -16.18 -2.41
C ALA A 297 -20.49 -16.94 -3.51
N ALA A 298 -19.42 -16.35 -4.04
CA ALA A 298 -18.58 -16.99 -5.05
C ALA A 298 -17.98 -18.30 -4.53
N LYS A 299 -17.48 -18.31 -3.29
CA LYS A 299 -16.97 -19.51 -2.64
C LYS A 299 -18.03 -20.59 -2.48
N HIS A 300 -19.24 -20.22 -2.05
CA HIS A 300 -20.36 -21.15 -1.89
C HIS A 300 -20.74 -21.83 -3.22
N TYR A 301 -20.75 -21.07 -4.32
CA TYR A 301 -21.04 -21.58 -5.67
C TYR A 301 -19.79 -22.10 -6.40
N SER A 302 -18.63 -22.17 -5.75
CA SER A 302 -17.34 -22.58 -6.35
C SER A 302 -16.95 -21.80 -7.60
N VAL A 303 -17.32 -20.51 -7.65
CA VAL A 303 -16.96 -19.58 -8.72
C VAL A 303 -15.61 -18.94 -8.39
N PRO A 304 -14.63 -18.93 -9.31
CA PRO A 304 -13.33 -18.34 -9.06
C PRO A 304 -13.43 -16.81 -8.92
N LEU A 305 -12.78 -16.28 -7.88
CA LEU A 305 -12.66 -14.85 -7.62
C LEU A 305 -11.31 -14.34 -8.13
N VAL A 306 -11.36 -13.47 -9.12
CA VAL A 306 -10.21 -12.83 -9.74
C VAL A 306 -10.15 -11.37 -9.29
N VAL A 307 -8.98 -10.92 -8.83
CA VAL A 307 -8.80 -9.59 -8.28
C VAL A 307 -7.79 -8.83 -9.13
N CYS A 308 -8.24 -7.74 -9.76
CA CYS A 308 -7.38 -6.87 -10.54
C CYS A 308 -6.79 -5.78 -9.63
N ALA A 309 -5.50 -5.89 -9.32
CA ALA A 309 -4.78 -4.99 -8.42
C ALA A 309 -3.38 -4.68 -8.95
N ALA A 310 -3.05 -3.39 -9.08
CA ALA A 310 -1.70 -2.96 -9.41
C ALA A 310 -0.76 -3.11 -8.20
N MET A 311 0.54 -3.28 -8.45
CA MET A 311 1.55 -3.56 -7.42
C MET A 311 1.62 -2.47 -6.33
N PHE A 312 1.38 -1.20 -6.65
CA PHE A 312 1.41 -0.11 -5.65
C PHE A 312 0.31 -0.21 -4.58
N LYS A 313 -0.70 -1.06 -4.78
CA LYS A 313 -1.77 -1.33 -3.80
C LYS A 313 -1.41 -2.43 -2.81
N LEU A 314 -0.32 -3.16 -3.02
CA LEU A 314 0.15 -4.18 -2.07
C LEU A 314 0.75 -3.47 -0.86
N SER A 315 0.34 -3.86 0.34
CA SER A 315 0.81 -3.28 1.59
C SER A 315 1.38 -4.39 2.48
N PRO A 316 2.57 -4.19 3.09
CA PRO A 316 3.17 -5.16 3.99
C PRO A 316 2.51 -5.16 5.39
N GLN A 317 1.50 -4.33 5.61
CA GLN A 317 0.76 -4.31 6.86
C GLN A 317 0.06 -5.66 7.07
N TYR A 318 0.36 -6.29 8.20
CA TYR A 318 -0.34 -7.46 8.72
C TYR A 318 -1.31 -6.98 9.80
N LEU A 319 -2.58 -7.34 9.68
CA LEU A 319 -3.55 -7.07 10.74
C LEU A 319 -3.83 -8.40 11.45
N CYS A 320 -3.38 -8.49 12.71
CA CYS A 320 -3.59 -9.65 13.57
C CYS A 320 -4.98 -9.66 14.22
N THR A 321 -5.73 -8.56 14.14
CA THR A 321 -7.01 -8.42 14.84
C THR A 321 -8.14 -8.26 13.82
N TYR A 322 -9.16 -9.13 13.92
CA TYR A 322 -10.41 -9.07 13.17
C TYR A 322 -11.30 -7.87 13.52
N ASP A 323 -10.74 -6.87 14.21
CA ASP A 323 -11.48 -5.68 14.63
C ASP A 323 -11.69 -4.77 13.42
N GLN A 324 -12.88 -4.88 12.82
CA GLN A 324 -13.26 -4.18 11.59
C GLN A 324 -13.27 -2.65 11.76
N ASP A 325 -13.33 -2.15 12.99
CA ASP A 325 -13.41 -0.72 13.29
C ASP A 325 -12.09 0.02 13.00
N ALA A 326 -10.94 -0.65 13.16
CA ALA A 326 -9.64 -0.10 12.76
C ALA A 326 -9.45 -0.10 11.23
N PHE A 327 -10.19 -0.95 10.53
CA PHE A 327 -10.04 -1.20 9.11
C PHE A 327 -10.96 -0.32 8.25
N ASN A 328 -12.19 -0.14 8.73
CA ASN A 328 -13.24 0.56 8.02
C ASN A 328 -13.09 2.08 8.15
N LYS A 329 -13.23 2.75 7.00
CA LYS A 329 -13.43 4.19 6.98
C LYS A 329 -14.92 4.44 7.11
N PHE A 330 -15.34 5.00 8.23
CA PHE A 330 -16.71 5.45 8.40
C PHE A 330 -16.88 6.82 7.74
N VAL A 331 -17.89 6.92 6.88
CA VAL A 331 -18.27 8.18 6.23
C VAL A 331 -19.60 8.64 6.81
N THR A 332 -19.95 9.90 6.54
CA THR A 332 -21.24 10.48 6.89
C THR A 332 -22.39 9.55 6.46
N PRO A 333 -23.35 9.26 7.36
CA PRO A 333 -24.44 8.33 7.08
C PRO A 333 -25.57 8.93 6.22
N GLU A 334 -25.38 10.11 5.63
CA GLU A 334 -26.36 10.80 4.79
C GLU A 334 -26.79 9.94 3.58
N ASP A 335 -25.86 9.17 3.00
CA ASP A 335 -26.15 8.28 1.87
C ASP A 335 -26.98 7.05 2.29
N VAL A 336 -26.98 6.69 3.57
CA VAL A 336 -27.75 5.55 4.10
C VAL A 336 -29.16 6.00 4.48
N MET A 337 -29.27 7.15 5.16
CA MET A 337 -30.54 7.74 5.54
C MET A 337 -30.46 9.26 5.43
N SER A 338 -31.42 9.85 4.71
CA SER A 338 -31.46 11.30 4.51
C SER A 338 -31.65 12.04 5.83
N TYR A 339 -31.00 13.19 5.97
CA TYR A 339 -31.16 14.07 7.12
C TYR A 339 -32.61 14.58 7.31
N ALA A 340 -33.44 14.53 6.25
CA ALA A 340 -34.84 14.95 6.30
C ALA A 340 -35.73 14.11 7.24
N GLU A 341 -35.29 12.91 7.63
CA GLU A 341 -36.04 11.98 8.50
C GLU A 341 -36.03 12.39 10.00
N GLY A 342 -35.34 13.49 10.35
CA GLY A 342 -35.51 14.27 11.58
C GLY A 342 -35.64 13.47 12.89
N GLU A 343 -36.87 13.24 13.33
CA GLU A 343 -37.20 12.62 14.62
C GLU A 343 -36.58 11.24 14.83
N ILE A 344 -36.45 10.45 13.75
CA ILE A 344 -35.93 9.07 13.81
C ILE A 344 -34.41 9.06 13.98
N LEU A 345 -33.70 10.05 13.44
CA LEU A 345 -32.24 10.14 13.49
C LEU A 345 -31.71 10.25 14.94
N SER A 346 -32.51 10.80 15.85
CA SER A 346 -32.18 10.87 17.29
C SER A 346 -32.26 9.53 18.00
N LYS A 347 -32.96 8.54 17.43
CA LYS A 347 -33.23 7.23 18.04
C LYS A 347 -32.43 6.08 17.41
N VAL A 348 -31.88 6.29 16.21
CA VAL A 348 -31.21 5.24 15.43
C VAL A 348 -29.71 5.55 15.35
N HIS A 349 -28.89 4.53 15.62
CA HIS A 349 -27.45 4.61 15.41
C HIS A 349 -27.12 4.23 13.96
N LEU A 350 -26.71 5.20 13.15
CA LEU A 350 -26.39 4.99 11.74
C LEU A 350 -24.87 4.85 11.54
N VAL A 351 -24.49 3.83 10.78
CA VAL A 351 -23.09 3.54 10.46
C VAL A 351 -22.96 3.29 8.96
N ASN A 352 -21.98 3.93 8.32
CA ASN A 352 -21.71 3.78 6.90
C ASN A 352 -20.23 3.37 6.69
N PRO A 353 -19.90 2.07 6.70
CA PRO A 353 -18.57 1.58 6.38
C PRO A 353 -18.34 1.61 4.86
N VAL A 354 -17.26 2.25 4.42
CA VAL A 354 -16.91 2.34 2.98
C VAL A 354 -16.17 1.11 2.47
N PHE A 355 -15.36 0.51 3.35
CA PHE A 355 -14.51 -0.62 3.02
C PHE A 355 -15.00 -1.89 3.70
N ASP A 356 -14.49 -3.01 3.23
CA ASP A 356 -14.80 -4.34 3.72
C ASP A 356 -13.59 -5.26 3.53
N TYR A 357 -13.43 -6.21 4.44
CA TYR A 357 -12.28 -7.10 4.50
C TYR A 357 -12.61 -8.44 3.87
N VAL A 358 -11.93 -8.78 2.78
CA VAL A 358 -12.04 -10.09 2.15
C VAL A 358 -10.86 -10.95 2.58
N PRO A 359 -11.07 -12.08 3.26
CA PRO A 359 -9.99 -12.96 3.64
C PRO A 359 -9.33 -13.62 2.41
N PRO A 360 -8.02 -13.93 2.49
CA PRO A 360 -7.25 -14.48 1.36
C PRO A 360 -7.79 -15.82 0.83
N GLU A 361 -8.45 -16.61 1.68
CA GLU A 361 -8.99 -17.94 1.34
C GLU A 361 -10.15 -17.93 0.32
N LEU A 362 -10.78 -16.77 0.14
CA LEU A 362 -11.83 -16.55 -0.84
C LEU A 362 -11.28 -16.08 -2.18
N VAL A 363 -10.03 -15.61 -2.23
CA VAL A 363 -9.39 -15.13 -3.46
C VAL A 363 -8.75 -16.29 -4.19
N THR A 364 -9.02 -16.39 -5.49
CA THR A 364 -8.43 -17.45 -6.33
C THR A 364 -7.19 -16.96 -7.06
N LEU A 365 -7.24 -15.76 -7.67
CA LEU A 365 -6.17 -15.24 -8.51
C LEU A 365 -6.05 -13.72 -8.39
N PHE A 366 -4.81 -13.23 -8.26
CA PHE A 366 -4.46 -11.83 -8.38
C PHE A 366 -3.93 -11.53 -9.78
N ILE A 367 -4.49 -10.53 -10.46
CA ILE A 367 -3.97 -10.02 -11.72
C ILE A 367 -3.27 -8.69 -11.42
N SER A 368 -1.96 -8.70 -11.59
CA SER A 368 -1.05 -7.57 -11.37
C SER A 368 -0.37 -7.16 -12.67
N ASN A 369 0.41 -6.07 -12.66
CA ASN A 369 1.13 -5.59 -13.84
C ASN A 369 2.17 -6.58 -14.38
N ILE A 370 2.76 -7.40 -13.51
CA ILE A 370 3.73 -8.44 -13.88
C ILE A 370 3.08 -9.76 -14.34
N GLY A 371 1.80 -9.97 -14.01
CA GLY A 371 1.09 -11.21 -14.35
C GLY A 371 0.08 -11.68 -13.30
N GLY A 372 -0.41 -12.90 -13.51
CA GLY A 372 -1.31 -13.61 -12.62
C GLY A 372 -0.56 -14.32 -11.48
N ASN A 373 -0.91 -14.01 -10.23
CA ASN A 373 -0.29 -14.53 -9.02
C ASN A 373 -1.31 -15.19 -8.10
N ALA A 374 -0.91 -16.29 -7.46
CA ALA A 374 -1.70 -16.90 -6.39
C ALA A 374 -1.61 -16.05 -5.11
N PRO A 375 -2.62 -16.11 -4.20
CA PRO A 375 -2.56 -15.40 -2.93
C PRO A 375 -1.34 -15.73 -2.06
N SER A 376 -0.85 -16.97 -2.11
CA SER A 376 0.36 -17.39 -1.40
C SER A 376 1.64 -16.70 -1.91
N TYR A 377 1.65 -16.26 -3.17
CA TYR A 377 2.81 -15.60 -3.79
C TYR A 377 2.93 -14.11 -3.37
N VAL A 378 1.87 -13.54 -2.78
CA VAL A 378 1.85 -12.13 -2.34
C VAL A 378 2.98 -11.83 -1.35
N TYR A 379 3.32 -12.79 -0.46
CA TYR A 379 4.44 -12.62 0.47
C TYR A 379 5.77 -12.36 -0.26
N ARG A 380 6.06 -13.12 -1.32
CA ARG A 380 7.29 -12.93 -2.12
C ARG A 380 7.30 -11.58 -2.82
N LEU A 381 6.16 -11.18 -3.40
CA LEU A 381 6.03 -9.85 -4.02
C LEU A 381 6.28 -8.73 -3.02
N LEU A 382 5.87 -8.88 -1.76
CA LEU A 382 6.12 -7.88 -0.74
C LEU A 382 7.59 -7.81 -0.36
N THR A 383 8.28 -8.94 -0.26
CA THR A 383 9.74 -8.97 -0.05
C THR A 383 10.49 -8.34 -1.23
N GLU A 384 10.02 -8.55 -2.46
CA GLU A 384 10.57 -7.91 -3.67
C GLU A 384 10.23 -6.41 -3.76
N LEU A 385 9.10 -5.96 -3.21
CA LEU A 385 8.65 -4.56 -3.29
C LEU A 385 9.11 -3.67 -2.13
N TYR A 386 9.24 -4.22 -0.93
CA TYR A 386 9.47 -3.50 0.31
C TYR A 386 10.67 -4.06 1.08
N HIS A 387 11.21 -3.24 1.98
CA HIS A 387 12.29 -3.62 2.87
C HIS A 387 11.70 -3.92 4.26
N PRO A 388 12.09 -5.02 4.94
CA PRO A 388 11.49 -5.44 6.21
C PRO A 388 11.59 -4.37 7.32
N ASP A 389 12.69 -3.62 7.41
CA ASP A 389 12.87 -2.53 8.39
C ASP A 389 11.83 -1.39 8.31
N ASP A 390 11.09 -1.27 7.21
CA ASP A 390 10.17 -0.17 6.96
C ASP A 390 8.70 -0.52 7.26
N ASP A 391 8.44 -1.73 7.78
CA ASP A 391 7.09 -2.22 8.10
C ASP A 391 6.52 -1.56 9.37
N GLU A 392 7.31 -1.48 10.45
CA GLU A 392 6.88 -0.92 11.75
C GLU A 392 7.12 0.61 11.87
N GLN A 393 7.90 1.20 10.97
CA GLN A 393 8.49 2.52 11.18
C GLN A 393 7.79 3.67 10.44
N ILE A 394 6.55 3.51 9.95
CA ILE A 394 5.83 4.54 9.18
C ILE A 394 4.39 4.70 9.64
#